data_AF-A0A965R2P2-F1
#
_entry.id   AF-A0A965R2P2-F1
#
_cell.length_a   1.000
_cell.length_b   1.000
_cell.length_c   1.000
_cell.angle_alpha   90.00
_cell.angle_beta   90.00
_cell.angle_gamma   90.00
#
_symmetry.space_group_name_H-M   'P 1'
#
loop_
_entity.id
_entity.type
_entity.pdbx_description
1 polymer ?
#
loop_
_entity_poly.entity_id
_entity_poly.type
_entity_poly.pdbx_seq_one_letter_code
_entity_poly.pdbx_strand_id
1 'polypeptide(L)'
;MSLKRFCICILILSIRINGYSQTYMIQKTEKEWLQELGPERYHVLRQKGTEPPYSGTYNLHFQSGKYICAACKNPLFDHTQKFESHCGWPSFDSELGNGTNILKTTDRSHGMIRTEICCSKCGGHLG
;
A
#
# COMPACT_ATOMS: atom_id res chain seq x y z
N MET A 1 -58.25 -18.85 6.38
CA MET A 1 -56.86 -19.34 6.35
C MET A 1 -56.63 -20.18 5.11
N SER A 2 -55.99 -19.62 4.07
CA SER A 2 -55.11 -20.37 3.17
C SER A 2 -54.48 -19.37 2.19
N LEU A 3 -53.29 -18.90 2.56
CA LEU A 3 -52.51 -17.94 1.81
C LEU A 3 -51.88 -18.68 0.61
N LYS A 4 -52.25 -18.28 -0.61
CA LYS A 4 -51.69 -18.86 -1.84
C LYS A 4 -50.21 -18.50 -1.95
N ARG A 5 -49.41 -19.55 -2.14
CA ARG A 5 -47.98 -19.56 -2.39
C ARG A 5 -47.61 -18.59 -3.52
N PHE A 6 -46.75 -17.61 -3.24
CA PHE A 6 -45.95 -16.93 -4.25
C PHE A 6 -44.53 -17.51 -4.19
N CYS A 7 -44.26 -18.43 -5.12
CA CYS A 7 -42.92 -18.95 -5.37
C CYS A 7 -42.16 -17.88 -6.14
N ILE A 8 -41.56 -16.94 -5.42
CA ILE A 8 -40.66 -15.95 -6.00
C ILE A 8 -39.31 -16.63 -6.18
N CYS A 9 -39.14 -17.26 -7.34
CA CYS A 9 -37.82 -17.56 -7.91
C CYS A 9 -37.16 -16.23 -8.28
N ILE A 10 -36.57 -15.53 -7.30
CA ILE A 10 -35.61 -14.46 -7.59
C ILE A 10 -34.36 -15.14 -8.15
N LEU A 11 -34.21 -15.04 -9.47
CA LEU A 11 -32.95 -15.13 -10.17
C LEU A 11 -31.89 -14.37 -9.36
N ILE A 12 -30.93 -15.13 -8.83
CA ILE A 12 -29.71 -14.61 -8.25
C ILE A 12 -28.95 -13.94 -9.40
N LEU A 13 -29.25 -12.67 -9.68
CA LEU A 13 -28.33 -11.80 -10.40
C LEU A 13 -27.08 -11.79 -9.54
N SER A 14 -26.06 -12.50 -10.00
CA SER A 14 -24.70 -12.46 -9.50
C SER A 14 -24.27 -10.99 -9.42
N ILE A 15 -24.39 -10.41 -8.22
CA ILE A 15 -23.80 -9.14 -7.86
C ILE A 15 -22.30 -9.40 -7.98
N ARG A 16 -21.73 -9.04 -9.13
CA ARG A 16 -20.30 -8.78 -9.22
C ARG A 16 -20.07 -7.60 -8.29
N ILE A 17 -19.63 -7.89 -7.07
CA ILE A 17 -18.91 -6.94 -6.23
C ILE A 17 -17.67 -6.55 -7.03
N ASN A 18 -17.83 -5.55 -7.89
CA ASN A 18 -16.71 -4.83 -8.49
C ASN A 18 -15.91 -4.29 -7.32
N GLY A 19 -14.79 -4.96 -7.01
CA GLY A 19 -13.80 -4.45 -6.09
C GLY A 19 -13.45 -3.04 -6.52
N TYR A 20 -13.50 -2.11 -5.59
CA TYR A 20 -13.22 -0.71 -5.81
C TYR A 20 -11.79 -0.57 -6.37
N SER A 21 -11.65 -0.36 -7.68
CA SER A 21 -10.34 -0.08 -8.27
C SER A 21 -10.01 1.38 -7.97
N GLN A 22 -9.28 1.62 -6.88
CA GLN A 22 -8.73 2.94 -6.57
C GLN A 22 -7.89 3.42 -7.75
N THR A 23 -8.32 4.49 -8.41
CA THR A 23 -7.61 5.08 -9.55
C THR A 23 -6.57 6.08 -9.04
N TYR A 24 -5.31 5.67 -9.08
CA TYR A 24 -4.18 6.54 -8.75
C TYR A 24 -3.83 7.50 -9.90
N MET A 25 -3.14 8.61 -9.62
CA MET A 25 -2.73 9.54 -10.68
C MET A 25 -1.76 8.89 -11.69
N ILE A 26 -0.99 7.90 -11.23
CA ILE A 26 -0.03 7.18 -12.08
C ILE A 26 -0.61 5.83 -12.45
N GLN A 27 -0.82 5.63 -13.75
CA GLN A 27 -1.36 4.42 -14.34
C GLN A 27 -0.28 3.77 -15.21
N LYS A 28 0.08 2.53 -14.88
CA LYS A 28 0.99 1.67 -15.64
C LYS A 28 0.52 0.23 -15.49
N THR A 29 0.82 -0.60 -16.49
CA THR A 29 0.59 -2.04 -16.42
C THR A 29 1.55 -2.69 -15.42
N GLU A 30 1.16 -3.85 -14.88
CA GLU A 30 2.03 -4.59 -13.96
C GLU A 30 3.35 -5.03 -14.62
N LYS A 31 3.36 -5.25 -15.94
CA LYS A 31 4.58 -5.55 -16.71
C LYS A 31 5.54 -4.36 -16.73
N GLU A 32 5.04 -3.15 -16.97
CA GLU A 32 5.86 -1.93 -16.94
C GLU A 32 6.39 -1.68 -15.53
N TRP A 33 5.57 -1.88 -14.51
CA TRP A 33 6.04 -1.77 -13.12
C TRP A 33 7.13 -2.77 -12.80
N LEU A 34 6.96 -4.04 -13.16
CA LEU A 34 7.96 -5.07 -12.92
C LEU A 34 9.28 -4.75 -13.65
N GLN A 35 9.21 -4.27 -14.89
CA GLN A 35 10.37 -3.90 -15.68
C GLN A 35 11.12 -2.69 -15.07
N GLU A 36 10.41 -1.67 -14.59
CA GLU A 36 11.03 -0.47 -14.02
C GLU A 36 11.56 -0.67 -12.60
N LEU A 37 10.83 -1.44 -11.79
CA LEU A 37 11.15 -1.64 -10.38
C LEU A 37 12.17 -2.77 -10.15
N GLY A 38 12.19 -3.77 -11.04
CA GLY A 38 12.80 -5.06 -10.75
C GLY A 38 11.97 -5.88 -9.76
N PRO A 39 12.31 -7.17 -9.57
CA PRO A 39 11.47 -8.13 -8.85
C PRO A 39 11.28 -7.78 -7.37
N GLU A 40 12.33 -7.38 -6.66
CA GLU A 40 12.26 -7.13 -5.20
C GLU A 40 11.38 -5.94 -4.85
N ARG A 41 11.59 -4.80 -5.53
CA ARG A 41 10.78 -3.60 -5.31
C ARG A 41 9.35 -3.79 -5.80
N TYR A 42 9.16 -4.53 -6.89
CA TYR A 42 7.83 -4.87 -7.37
C TYR A 42 7.08 -5.73 -6.34
N HIS A 43 7.74 -6.72 -5.74
CA HIS A 43 7.15 -7.55 -4.70
C HIS A 43 6.66 -6.71 -3.51
N VAL A 44 7.48 -5.79 -3.00
CA VAL A 44 7.08 -4.90 -1.90
C VAL A 44 5.99 -3.92 -2.35
N LEU A 45 6.25 -3.09 -3.36
CA LEU A 45 5.39 -1.96 -3.71
C LEU A 45 4.07 -2.36 -4.37
N ARG A 46 4.03 -3.47 -5.12
CA ARG A 46 2.86 -3.88 -5.93
C ARG A 46 2.16 -5.12 -5.38
N GLN A 47 2.90 -6.06 -4.81
CA GLN A 47 2.33 -7.29 -4.24
C GLN A 47 2.16 -7.25 -2.72
N LYS A 48 2.37 -6.08 -2.09
CA LYS A 48 2.29 -5.89 -0.64
C LYS A 48 3.19 -6.85 0.15
N GLY A 49 4.33 -7.18 -0.44
CA GLY A 49 5.37 -7.95 0.24
C GLY A 49 6.07 -7.13 1.33
N THR A 50 6.74 -7.81 2.24
CA THR A 50 7.59 -7.20 3.27
C THR A 50 8.98 -7.78 3.12
N GLU A 51 10.00 -6.91 3.01
CA GLU A 51 11.39 -7.36 2.98
C GLU A 51 11.79 -7.97 4.34
N PRO A 52 12.78 -8.89 4.39
CA PRO A 52 13.30 -9.39 5.66
C PRO A 52 13.78 -8.25 6.58
N PRO A 53 13.66 -8.41 7.91
CA PRO A 53 14.17 -7.40 8.82
C PRO A 53 15.68 -7.23 8.63
N TYR A 54 16.15 -5.99 8.72
CA TYR A 54 17.55 -5.57 8.58
C TYR A 54 18.19 -5.74 7.20
N SER A 55 17.44 -6.17 6.17
CA SER A 55 18.00 -6.31 4.81
C SER A 55 17.99 -5.01 4.00
N GLY A 56 17.09 -4.09 4.31
CA GLY A 56 16.88 -2.86 3.55
C GLY A 56 18.02 -1.86 3.67
N THR A 57 18.49 -1.32 2.54
CA THR A 57 19.57 -0.32 2.47
C THR A 57 19.32 0.91 3.34
N TYR A 58 18.06 1.31 3.50
CA TYR A 58 17.69 2.52 4.22
C TYR A 58 17.35 2.32 5.70
N ASN A 59 17.46 1.08 6.22
CA ASN A 59 17.14 0.79 7.62
C ASN A 59 18.02 1.62 8.58
N LEU A 60 19.35 1.51 8.43
CA LEU A 60 20.35 2.25 9.22
C LEU A 60 20.94 3.47 8.48
N HIS A 61 20.21 4.01 7.50
CA HIS A 61 20.62 5.21 6.78
C HIS A 61 20.12 6.47 7.49
N PHE A 62 21.01 7.43 7.79
CA PHE A 62 20.66 8.67 8.50
C PHE A 62 21.23 9.94 7.83
N GLN A 63 21.60 9.86 6.56
CA GLN A 63 22.09 11.04 5.83
C GLN A 63 20.94 12.01 5.53
N SER A 64 21.28 13.31 5.43
CA SER A 64 20.33 14.36 5.12
C SER A 64 19.69 14.21 3.75
N GLY A 65 18.38 14.45 3.68
CA GLY A 65 17.63 14.38 2.42
C GLY A 65 16.17 13.99 2.62
N LYS A 66 15.55 13.57 1.51
CA LYS A 66 14.16 13.10 1.46
C LYS A 66 14.12 11.66 0.98
N TYR A 67 13.24 10.87 1.58
CA TYR A 67 12.91 9.53 1.13
C TYR A 67 11.72 9.64 0.18
N ILE A 68 11.93 9.17 -1.05
CA ILE A 68 10.95 9.27 -2.13
C ILE A 68 10.41 7.89 -2.49
N CYS A 69 9.17 7.82 -2.94
CA CYS A 69 8.57 6.58 -3.43
C CYS A 69 9.43 6.00 -4.56
N ALA A 70 9.90 4.77 -4.42
CA ALA A 70 10.79 4.18 -5.41
C ALA A 70 10.13 4.02 -6.80
N ALA A 71 8.80 3.88 -6.85
CA ALA A 71 8.02 3.76 -8.09
C ALA A 71 7.75 5.10 -8.79
N CYS A 72 7.28 6.13 -8.06
CA CYS A 72 6.81 7.37 -8.68
C CYS A 72 7.59 8.62 -8.32
N LYS A 73 8.62 8.47 -7.48
CA LYS A 73 9.48 9.57 -6.99
C LYS A 73 8.74 10.63 -6.17
N ASN A 74 7.50 10.36 -5.73
CA ASN A 74 6.79 11.25 -4.81
C ASN A 74 7.57 11.37 -3.48
N PRO A 75 7.84 12.56 -2.93
CA PRO A 75 8.44 12.70 -1.61
C PRO A 75 7.50 12.14 -0.52
N LEU A 76 8.03 11.29 0.35
CA LEU A 76 7.25 10.61 1.39
C LEU A 76 7.67 11.02 2.79
N PHE A 77 8.98 11.04 3.07
CA PHE A 77 9.52 11.32 4.40
C PHE A 77 10.75 12.23 4.33
N ASP A 78 11.00 12.98 5.40
CA ASP A 78 12.20 13.78 5.57
C ASP A 78 13.16 13.10 6.54
N HIS A 79 14.47 13.20 6.30
CA HIS A 79 15.48 12.64 7.22
C HIS A 79 15.36 13.16 8.65
N THR A 80 14.88 14.39 8.84
CA THR A 80 14.67 14.98 10.18
C THR A 80 13.65 14.22 11.01
N GLN A 81 12.77 13.45 10.37
CA GLN A 81 11.75 12.63 11.02
C GLN A 81 12.19 11.19 11.20
N LYS A 82 13.37 10.79 10.68
CA LYS A 82 13.86 9.43 10.77
C LYS A 82 14.49 9.18 12.14
N PHE A 83 14.18 8.03 12.72
CA PHE A 83 14.77 7.58 13.99
C PHE A 83 15.15 6.10 13.95
N GLU A 84 15.92 5.66 14.93
CA GLU A 84 16.30 4.25 15.11
C GLU A 84 15.32 3.57 16.07
N SER A 85 14.44 2.73 15.53
CA SER A 85 13.44 1.98 16.31
C SER A 85 13.91 0.57 16.72
N HIS A 86 15.02 0.11 16.13
CA HIS A 86 15.48 -1.29 16.17
C HIS A 86 14.43 -2.31 15.70
N CYS A 87 13.41 -1.91 14.94
CA CYS A 87 12.37 -2.83 14.47
C CYS A 87 12.78 -3.69 13.27
N GLY A 88 13.85 -3.31 12.57
CA GLY A 88 14.34 -3.99 11.36
C GLY A 88 14.03 -3.27 10.05
N TRP A 89 13.26 -2.19 10.07
CA TRP A 89 12.90 -1.40 8.88
C TRP A 89 13.01 0.12 9.12
N PRO A 90 13.13 0.93 8.05
CA PRO A 90 13.17 2.40 8.17
C PRO A 90 11.96 2.93 8.96
N SER A 91 12.21 3.76 9.96
CA SER A 91 11.17 4.30 10.85
C SER A 91 11.18 5.82 10.86
N PHE A 92 9.99 6.42 10.76
CA PHE A 92 9.79 7.86 10.70
C PHE A 92 8.63 8.29 11.60
N ASP A 93 8.79 9.39 12.33
CA ASP A 93 7.75 9.91 13.24
C ASP A 93 6.63 10.64 12.51
N SER A 94 6.91 11.19 11.32
CA SER A 94 5.90 11.84 10.50
C SER A 94 6.19 11.80 9.00
N GLU A 95 5.12 11.84 8.22
CA GLU A 95 5.14 11.96 6.77
C GLU A 95 5.26 13.40 6.25
N LEU A 96 5.84 13.56 5.06
CA LEU A 96 5.85 14.83 4.34
C LEU A 96 4.48 15.20 3.78
N GLY A 97 4.25 16.51 3.59
CA GLY A 97 3.04 17.02 2.95
C GLY A 97 1.80 16.94 3.84
N ASN A 98 1.97 16.98 5.16
CA ASN A 98 0.88 16.94 6.14
C ASN A 98 -0.08 15.77 5.92
N GLY A 99 0.44 14.58 5.61
CA GLY A 99 -0.38 13.39 5.35
C GLY A 99 -0.79 13.16 3.89
N THR A 100 -0.73 14.19 3.03
CA THR A 100 -1.32 14.10 1.67
C THR A 100 -0.53 13.22 0.69
N ASN A 101 0.75 12.94 0.98
CA ASN A 101 1.61 12.11 0.14
C ASN A 101 1.47 10.60 0.39
N ILE A 102 0.74 10.22 1.44
CA ILE A 102 0.46 8.84 1.80
C ILE A 102 -1.05 8.59 1.90
N LEU A 103 -1.44 7.32 1.83
CA LEU A 103 -2.78 6.85 2.10
C LEU A 103 -2.69 5.82 3.23
N LYS A 104 -3.63 5.90 4.17
CA LYS A 104 -3.75 4.98 5.29
C LYS A 104 -4.93 4.06 5.01
N THR A 105 -4.69 2.75 4.95
CA THR A 105 -5.71 1.73 4.66
C THR A 105 -5.75 0.71 5.78
N THR A 106 -6.94 0.22 6.14
CA THR A 106 -7.06 -0.85 7.12
C THR A 106 -6.56 -2.17 6.53
N ASP A 107 -5.58 -2.78 7.18
CA ASP A 107 -5.07 -4.11 6.84
C ASP A 107 -5.53 -5.13 7.89
N ARG A 108 -6.11 -6.23 7.41
CA ARG A 108 -6.63 -7.35 8.22
C ARG A 108 -5.90 -8.66 8.00
N SER A 109 -4.78 -8.62 7.30
CA SER A 109 -3.93 -9.79 7.04
C SER A 109 -3.42 -10.41 8.35
N HIS A 110 -3.07 -11.69 8.29
CA HIS A 110 -2.51 -12.45 9.41
C HIS A 110 -3.37 -12.47 10.70
N GLY A 111 -4.67 -12.19 10.61
CA GLY A 111 -5.57 -12.15 11.77
C GLY A 111 -5.38 -10.93 12.68
N MET A 112 -4.66 -9.90 12.21
CA MET A 112 -4.41 -8.66 12.95
C MET A 112 -5.26 -7.51 12.39
N ILE A 113 -5.29 -6.37 13.08
CA ILE A 113 -5.79 -5.10 12.52
C ILE A 113 -4.63 -4.11 12.55
N ARG A 114 -4.15 -3.73 11.37
CA ARG A 114 -3.06 -2.79 11.16
C ARG A 114 -3.53 -1.61 10.29
N THR A 115 -2.73 -0.56 10.26
CA THR A 115 -2.88 0.53 9.30
C THR A 115 -1.74 0.44 8.30
N GLU A 116 -2.07 -0.02 7.10
CA GLU A 116 -1.15 -0.02 5.95
C GLU A 116 -0.96 1.42 5.45
N ILE A 117 0.28 1.74 5.13
CA ILE A 117 0.70 2.99 4.50
C ILE A 117 1.02 2.72 3.03
N CYS A 118 0.39 3.48 2.14
CA CYS A 118 0.61 3.42 0.69
C CYS A 118 1.00 4.81 0.17
N CYS A 119 1.70 4.89 -0.97
CA CYS A 119 1.91 6.15 -1.66
C CYS A 119 0.60 6.66 -2.27
N SER A 120 0.22 7.92 -2.02
CA SER A 120 -1.04 8.47 -2.52
C SER A 120 -1.08 8.66 -4.04
N LYS A 121 0.08 8.78 -4.71
CA LYS A 121 0.17 9.05 -6.15
C LYS A 121 0.12 7.82 -7.05
N CYS A 122 0.69 6.70 -6.62
CA CYS A 122 0.78 5.48 -7.43
C CYS A 122 0.21 4.23 -6.75
N GLY A 123 -0.21 4.34 -5.47
CA GLY A 123 -0.75 3.22 -4.70
C GLY A 123 0.29 2.21 -4.25
N GLY A 124 1.59 2.49 -4.39
CA GLY A 124 2.62 1.56 -3.95
C GLY A 124 2.59 1.34 -2.44
N HIS A 125 2.57 0.08 -2.00
CA HIS A 125 2.66 -0.32 -0.58
C HIS A 125 4.00 0.12 0.01
N LEU A 126 3.99 0.65 1.23
CA LEU A 126 5.18 1.17 1.92
C LEU A 126 5.47 0.47 3.25
N GLY A 127 4.43 0.01 3.96
CA GLY A 127 4.54 -0.70 5.24
C GLY A 127 3.26 -0.70 6.04
#